data_AF-A0A844H3E1-F1
#
_entry.id   AF-A0A844H3E1-F1
#
_cell.length_a   1.000
_cell.length_b   1.000
_cell.length_c   1.000
_cell.angle_alpha   90.00
_cell.angle_beta   90.00
_cell.angle_gamma   90.00
#
_symmetry.space_group_name_H-M   'P 1'
#
loop_
_entity.id
_entity.type
_entity.pdbx_description
1 polymer ?
#
loop_
_entity_poly.entity_id
_entity_poly.type
_entity_poly.pdbx_seq_one_letter_code
_entity_poly.pdbx_strand_id
1 'polypeptide(L)'
;MQTTSEIILRALRRIGVVASDEPATADQTASGLDALNEIGQSFRVNGVQFDMPILGPATQMPIDSPCLAAFQTILAARLAEEFGQPGPDPAPAWAQIAAYYYEPVLSGLFDLTRTASQRRRHSIIMCPGFAGAPPAPPPPPPIIPTAWTDATPWSDAAAWDDSIQWSI
;
A
#
# COMPACT_ATOMS: atom_id res chain seq x y z
N MET A 1 9.47 4.38 24.12
CA MET A 1 8.85 3.51 23.10
C MET A 1 7.34 3.62 23.28
N GLN A 2 6.60 3.74 22.18
CA GLN A 2 5.14 3.86 22.25
C GLN A 2 4.49 2.49 22.34
N THR A 3 3.38 2.41 23.08
CA THR A 3 2.55 1.21 23.14
C THR A 3 1.63 1.11 21.93
N THR A 4 1.20 -0.09 21.59
CA THR A 4 0.25 -0.31 20.49
C THR A 4 -1.02 0.53 20.66
N SER A 5 -1.57 0.59 21.89
CA SER A 5 -2.74 1.43 22.20
C SER A 5 -2.53 2.92 21.93
N GLU A 6 -1.36 3.48 22.26
CA GLU A 6 -1.04 4.88 21.96
C GLU A 6 -0.99 5.17 20.46
N ILE A 7 -0.48 4.22 19.69
CA ILE A 7 -0.36 4.33 18.23
C ILE A 7 -1.75 4.27 17.58
N ILE A 8 -2.61 3.35 18.01
CA ILE A 8 -4.00 3.25 17.56
C ILE A 8 -4.76 4.54 17.89
N LEU A 9 -4.67 5.01 19.13
CA LEU A 9 -5.36 6.22 19.57
C LEU A 9 -4.91 7.47 18.79
N ARG A 10 -3.62 7.59 18.46
CA ARG A 10 -3.14 8.66 17.58
C ARG A 10 -3.71 8.55 16.16
N ALA A 11 -3.81 7.34 15.61
CA ALA A 11 -4.41 7.12 14.30
C ALA A 11 -5.91 7.46 14.29
N LEU A 12 -6.67 7.04 15.31
CA LEU A 12 -8.09 7.34 15.49
C LEU A 12 -8.36 8.85 15.62
N ARG A 13 -7.49 9.57 16.33
CA ARG A 13 -7.57 11.04 16.43
C ARG A 13 -7.28 11.72 15.09
N ARG A 14 -6.35 11.17 14.32
CA ARG A 14 -5.97 11.72 13.02
C ARG A 14 -7.10 11.64 11.99
N ILE A 15 -7.92 10.59 12.05
CA ILE A 15 -9.11 10.43 11.19
C ILE A 15 -10.34 11.17 11.74
N GLY A 16 -10.26 11.76 12.92
CA GLY A 16 -11.37 12.49 13.55
C GLY A 16 -12.47 11.61 14.17
N VAL A 17 -12.24 10.30 14.31
CA VAL A 17 -13.20 9.38 14.96
C VAL A 17 -13.22 9.56 16.48
N VAL A 18 -12.08 9.93 17.07
CA VAL A 18 -11.94 10.18 18.51
C VAL A 18 -11.44 11.60 18.74
N ALA A 19 -12.05 12.32 19.68
CA ALA A 19 -11.61 13.65 20.06
C ALA A 19 -10.22 13.62 20.76
N SER A 20 -9.50 14.75 20.74
CA SER A 20 -8.13 14.84 21.27
C SER A 20 -8.02 14.54 22.77
N ASP A 21 -9.10 14.67 23.54
CA ASP A 21 -9.10 14.47 25.00
C ASP A 21 -9.91 13.23 25.43
N GLU A 22 -10.48 12.49 24.49
CA GLU A 22 -11.30 11.32 24.78
C GLU A 22 -10.48 10.02 24.67
N PRO A 23 -10.69 9.05 25.58
CA PRO A 23 -10.15 7.71 25.43
C PRO A 23 -10.88 6.95 24.31
N ALA A 24 -10.16 6.11 23.57
CA ALA A 24 -10.77 5.22 22.58
C ALA A 24 -11.65 4.18 23.26
N THR A 25 -12.76 3.80 22.62
CA THR A 25 -13.62 2.73 23.12
C THR A 25 -12.94 1.37 22.96
N ALA A 26 -13.43 0.36 23.70
CA ALA A 26 -12.90 -1.00 23.61
C ALA A 26 -13.03 -1.56 22.19
N ASP A 27 -14.17 -1.32 21.53
CA ASP A 27 -14.43 -1.78 20.16
C ASP A 27 -13.49 -1.12 19.15
N GLN A 28 -13.26 0.20 19.26
CA GLN A 28 -12.31 0.92 18.42
C GLN A 28 -10.88 0.41 18.59
N THR A 29 -10.52 0.06 19.83
CA THR A 29 -9.19 -0.49 20.12
C THR A 29 -9.04 -1.90 19.54
N ALA A 30 -10.09 -2.71 19.59
CA ALA A 30 -10.11 -4.04 18.97
C ALA A 30 -9.96 -3.96 17.44
N SER A 31 -10.77 -3.14 16.76
CA SER A 31 -10.63 -2.89 15.31
C SER A 31 -9.23 -2.37 14.97
N GLY A 32 -8.69 -1.45 15.78
CA GLY A 32 -7.33 -0.94 15.62
C GLY A 32 -6.24 -2.01 15.71
N LEU A 33 -6.40 -2.99 16.60
CA LEU A 33 -5.46 -4.11 16.74
C LEU A 33 -5.54 -5.07 15.55
N ASP A 34 -6.75 -5.38 15.08
CA ASP A 34 -6.97 -6.26 13.94
C ASP A 34 -6.39 -5.65 12.66
N ALA A 35 -6.66 -4.36 12.40
CA ALA A 35 -6.10 -3.62 11.28
C ALA A 35 -4.56 -3.59 11.32
N LEU A 36 -3.98 -3.46 12.51
CA LEU A 36 -2.53 -3.42 12.69
C LEU A 36 -1.89 -4.79 12.42
N ASN A 37 -2.53 -5.88 12.87
CA ASN A 37 -2.10 -7.23 12.55
C ASN A 37 -2.17 -7.51 11.04
N GLU A 38 -3.22 -7.05 10.36
CA GLU A 38 -3.35 -7.17 8.90
C GLU A 38 -2.26 -6.38 8.17
N ILE A 39 -2.01 -5.14 8.58
CA ILE A 39 -0.93 -4.32 8.03
C ILE A 39 0.41 -5.03 8.22
N GLY A 40 0.68 -5.59 9.41
CA GLY A 40 1.88 -6.36 9.67
C GLY A 40 2.04 -7.59 8.75
N GLN A 41 0.95 -8.30 8.45
CA GLN A 41 0.95 -9.39 7.48
C GLN A 41 1.19 -8.89 6.05
N SER A 42 0.60 -7.77 5.66
CA SER A 42 0.77 -7.19 4.33
C SER A 42 2.23 -6.78 4.07
N PHE A 43 2.94 -6.27 5.08
CA PHE A 43 4.37 -5.99 4.97
C PHE A 43 5.19 -7.26 4.73
N ARG A 44 4.87 -8.36 5.42
CA ARG A 44 5.55 -9.65 5.23
C ARG A 44 5.37 -10.19 3.82
N VAL A 45 4.18 -10.04 3.23
CA VAL A 45 3.91 -10.43 1.84
C VAL A 45 4.74 -9.60 0.85
N ASN A 46 4.96 -8.32 1.14
CA ASN A 46 5.78 -7.41 0.33
C ASN A 46 7.29 -7.56 0.57
N GLY A 47 7.72 -8.55 1.36
CA GLY A 47 9.14 -8.81 1.65
C GLY A 47 9.74 -7.89 2.72
N VAL A 48 8.94 -7.04 3.36
CA VAL A 48 9.39 -6.22 4.49
C VAL A 48 9.25 -7.04 5.77
N GLN A 49 10.37 -7.54 6.28
CA GLN A 49 10.37 -8.34 7.51
C GLN A 49 10.38 -7.42 8.73
N PHE A 50 9.24 -7.33 9.39
CA PHE A 50 9.15 -6.82 10.75
C PHE A 50 9.13 -7.98 11.74
N ASP A 51 10.05 -7.95 12.70
CA ASP A 51 9.99 -8.81 13.87
C ASP A 51 8.91 -8.28 14.84
N MET A 52 7.66 -8.40 14.41
CA MET A 52 6.48 -8.09 15.23
C MET A 52 5.98 -9.38 15.89
N PRO A 53 6.02 -9.49 17.22
CA PRO A 53 5.32 -10.56 17.94
C PRO A 53 3.80 -10.36 17.80
N ILE A 54 3.00 -11.32 18.26
CA ILE A 54 1.54 -11.14 18.36
C ILE A 54 1.28 -9.93 19.26
N LEU A 55 0.66 -8.89 18.70
CA LEU A 55 0.53 -7.59 19.36
C LEU A 55 -0.71 -7.56 20.25
N GLY A 56 -0.48 -7.48 21.56
CA GLY A 56 -1.48 -7.03 22.52
C GLY A 56 -1.48 -5.50 22.69
N PRO A 57 -2.50 -4.93 23.35
CA PRO A 57 -2.65 -3.47 23.52
C PRO A 57 -1.48 -2.81 24.27
N ALA A 58 -0.93 -3.48 25.27
CA ALA A 58 0.20 -3.00 26.06
C ALA A 58 1.58 -3.35 25.46
N THR A 59 1.62 -3.99 24.29
CA THR A 59 2.88 -4.41 23.67
C THR A 59 3.64 -3.20 23.19
N GLN A 60 4.94 -3.17 23.46
CA GLN A 60 5.82 -2.14 22.92
C GLN A 60 6.21 -2.52 21.50
N MET A 61 5.99 -1.61 20.55
CA MET A 61 6.39 -1.84 19.17
C MET A 61 7.84 -1.39 18.96
N PRO A 62 8.72 -2.28 18.45
CA PRO A 62 10.10 -1.94 18.14
C PRO A 62 10.19 -1.21 16.79
N ILE A 63 9.44 -0.13 16.63
CA ILE A 63 9.45 0.69 15.41
C ILE A 63 10.30 1.93 15.65
N ASP A 64 11.25 2.16 14.75
CA ASP A 64 12.07 3.36 14.75
C ASP A 64 11.22 4.63 14.58
N SER A 65 11.57 5.67 15.33
CA SER A 65 10.89 6.98 15.32
C SER A 65 10.60 7.56 13.91
N PRO A 66 11.50 7.50 12.91
CA PRO A 66 11.20 8.01 11.57
C PRO A 66 10.07 7.27 10.85
N CYS A 67 9.92 5.97 11.09
CA CYS A 67 8.93 5.13 10.42
C CYS A 67 7.59 5.09 11.17
N LEU A 68 7.59 5.47 12.44
CA LEU A 68 6.41 5.50 13.28
C LEU A 68 5.30 6.41 12.69
N ALA A 69 5.65 7.60 12.19
CA ALA A 69 4.70 8.52 11.58
C ALA A 69 4.08 7.97 10.28
N ALA A 70 4.90 7.30 9.46
CA ALA A 70 4.41 6.62 8.27
C ALA A 70 3.47 5.47 8.64
N PHE A 71 3.84 4.67 9.65
CA PHE A 71 3.02 3.55 10.12
C PHE A 71 1.66 4.02 10.65
N GLN A 72 1.63 5.11 11.42
CA GLN A 72 0.40 5.76 11.87
C GLN A 72 -0.46 6.26 10.71
N THR A 73 0.15 6.71 9.61
CA THR A 73 -0.57 7.18 8.43
C THR A 73 -1.25 6.03 7.69
N ILE A 74 -0.56 4.89 7.54
CA ILE A 74 -1.13 3.68 6.92
C ILE A 74 -2.25 3.11 7.79
N LEU A 75 -2.06 3.07 9.11
CA LEU A 75 -3.09 2.64 10.04
C LEU A 75 -4.32 3.57 9.99
N ALA A 76 -4.11 4.88 9.96
CA ALA A 76 -5.18 5.85 9.82
C ALA A 76 -5.95 5.66 8.49
N ALA A 77 -5.26 5.42 7.38
CA ALA A 77 -5.91 5.16 6.09
C ALA A 77 -6.82 3.92 6.14
N ARG A 78 -6.35 2.82 6.75
CA ARG A 78 -7.15 1.60 6.89
C ARG A 78 -8.35 1.74 7.82
N LEU A 79 -8.17 2.39 8.96
CA LEU A 79 -9.28 2.67 9.87
C LEU A 79 -10.29 3.63 9.23
N ALA A 80 -9.85 4.58 8.42
CA ALA A 80 -10.75 5.48 7.71
C ALA A 80 -11.70 4.72 6.76
N GLU A 81 -11.21 3.70 6.06
CA GLU A 81 -12.06 2.83 5.22
C GLU A 81 -13.13 2.10 6.03
N GLU A 82 -12.77 1.56 7.19
CA GLU A 82 -13.70 0.82 8.07
C GLU A 82 -14.78 1.73 8.68
N PHE A 83 -14.40 2.96 9.06
CA PHE A 83 -15.30 3.94 9.68
C PHE A 83 -15.98 4.89 8.67
N GLY A 84 -15.77 4.69 7.36
CA GLY A 84 -16.36 5.53 6.31
C GLY A 84 -15.91 6.99 6.34
N GLN A 85 -14.70 7.26 6.82
CA GLN A 85 -14.11 8.59 6.92
C GLN A 85 -13.13 8.86 5.76
N PRO A 86 -12.89 10.13 5.39
CA PRO A 86 -11.84 10.47 4.45
C PRO A 86 -10.47 10.25 5.10
N GLY A 87 -9.74 9.23 4.64
CA GLY A 87 -8.41 8.89 5.12
C GLY A 87 -7.28 9.63 4.40
N PRO A 88 -6.10 9.75 5.03
CA PRO A 88 -4.89 10.21 4.33
C PRO A 88 -4.44 9.18 3.28
N ASP A 89 -3.78 9.63 2.21
CA ASP A 89 -3.19 8.73 1.21
C ASP A 89 -2.07 7.87 1.83
N PRO A 90 -2.18 6.52 1.81
CA PRO A 90 -1.17 5.64 2.38
C PRO A 90 0.06 5.45 1.47
N ALA A 91 -0.02 5.76 0.17
CA ALA A 91 1.05 5.51 -0.79
C ALA A 91 2.43 6.11 -0.40
N PRO A 92 2.55 7.39 0.00
CA PRO A 92 3.85 7.95 0.39
C PRO A 92 4.40 7.32 1.66
N ALA A 93 3.53 6.96 2.61
CA ALA A 93 3.93 6.31 3.86
C ALA A 93 4.47 4.90 3.61
N TRP A 94 3.84 4.15 2.69
CA TRP A 94 4.33 2.85 2.24
C TRP A 94 5.73 2.97 1.61
N ALA A 95 5.93 3.93 0.72
CA ALA A 95 7.22 4.17 0.09
C ALA A 95 8.31 4.51 1.11
N GLN A 96 7.99 5.31 2.14
CA GLN A 96 8.92 5.66 3.20
C GLN A 96 9.33 4.45 4.04
N ILE A 97 8.38 3.61 4.44
CA ILE A 97 8.66 2.39 5.22
C ILE A 97 9.46 1.40 4.39
N ALA A 98 9.07 1.20 3.13
CA ALA A 98 9.82 0.36 2.21
C ALA A 98 11.26 0.88 2.10
N ALA A 99 11.49 2.17 1.80
CA ALA A 99 12.84 2.71 1.68
C ALA A 99 13.73 2.50 2.92
N TYR A 100 13.13 2.44 4.12
CA TYR A 100 13.87 2.26 5.37
C TYR A 100 14.12 0.79 5.74
N TYR A 101 13.12 -0.09 5.56
CA TYR A 101 13.16 -1.49 6.00
C TYR A 101 13.36 -2.50 4.88
N TYR A 102 13.43 -2.07 3.63
CA TYR A 102 13.90 -2.93 2.56
C TYR A 102 15.39 -3.18 2.81
N GLU A 103 15.70 -4.26 3.54
CA GLU A 103 16.98 -4.89 3.31
C GLU A 103 16.99 -5.28 1.84
N PRO A 104 18.00 -4.86 1.05
CA PRO A 104 18.21 -5.49 -0.23
C PRO A 104 18.40 -6.96 0.10
N VAL A 105 17.38 -7.80 -0.19
CA VAL A 105 17.56 -9.24 -0.28
C VAL A 105 18.75 -9.37 -1.20
N LEU A 106 19.91 -9.66 -0.61
CA LEU A 106 21.17 -9.68 -1.31
C LEU A 106 20.90 -10.46 -2.57
N SER A 107 21.16 -9.81 -3.70
CA SER A 107 21.00 -10.35 -5.04
C SER A 107 21.94 -11.55 -5.30
N GLY A 108 22.36 -12.28 -4.26
CA GLY A 108 23.15 -13.50 -4.29
C GLY A 108 22.40 -14.72 -4.80
N LEU A 109 21.10 -14.62 -5.12
CA LEU A 109 20.36 -15.65 -5.86
C LEU A 109 19.98 -15.24 -7.29
N PHE A 110 20.21 -13.98 -7.66
CA PHE A 110 20.26 -13.56 -9.07
C PHE A 110 21.70 -13.24 -9.51
N ASP A 111 22.69 -13.89 -8.89
CA ASP A 111 23.75 -14.49 -9.69
C ASP A 111 23.12 -15.64 -10.50
N LEU A 112 22.21 -15.25 -11.41
CA LEU A 112 22.31 -15.67 -12.77
C LEU A 112 23.75 -15.32 -13.17
N THR A 113 24.70 -16.17 -12.75
CA THR A 113 25.70 -16.67 -13.65
C THR A 113 24.89 -17.10 -14.85
N ARG A 114 24.65 -16.15 -15.76
CA ARG A 114 25.15 -16.18 -17.12
C ARG A 114 25.55 -17.63 -17.35
N THR A 115 24.56 -18.49 -17.60
CA THR A 115 24.83 -19.84 -18.08
C THR A 115 25.42 -19.54 -19.43
N ALA A 116 26.73 -19.33 -19.43
CA ALA A 116 27.49 -18.95 -20.57
C ALA A 116 27.28 -20.11 -21.51
N SER A 117 26.42 -19.90 -22.51
CA SER A 117 26.54 -20.55 -23.78
C SER A 117 27.02 -22.00 -23.62
N GLN A 118 26.18 -22.91 -23.13
CA GLN A 118 26.21 -24.25 -23.72
C GLN A 118 25.65 -24.09 -25.13
N ARG A 119 26.47 -23.47 -26.00
CA ARG A 119 26.57 -23.82 -27.41
C ARG A 119 26.81 -25.33 -27.41
N ARG A 120 25.73 -26.10 -27.33
CA ARG A 120 25.71 -27.43 -27.94
C ARG A 120 25.92 -27.17 -29.42
N ARG A 121 27.18 -27.10 -29.81
CA ARG A 121 27.64 -27.69 -31.06
C ARG A 121 27.30 -29.17 -30.95
N HIS A 122 26.06 -29.52 -31.24
CA HIS A 122 25.72 -30.86 -31.68
C HIS A 122 25.15 -30.67 -33.07
N SER A 123 26.06 -30.87 -34.01
CA SER A 123 25.86 -31.38 -35.36
C SER A 123 24.40 -31.57 -35.76
N ILE A 124 23.99 -30.73 -36.70
CA ILE A 124 22.94 -30.99 -37.67
C ILE A 124 23.06 -32.44 -38.16
N ILE A 125 22.22 -33.33 -37.62
CA ILE A 125 21.79 -34.52 -38.36
C ILE A 125 20.51 -34.07 -39.05
N MET A 126 20.61 -33.91 -40.36
CA MET A 126 19.48 -33.62 -41.23
C MET A 126 18.49 -34.78 -41.15
N CYS A 127 17.32 -34.55 -40.56
CA CYS A 127 16.12 -35.32 -40.88
C CYS A 127 15.36 -34.54 -41.97
N PRO A 128 15.24 -35.06 -43.20
CA PRO A 128 14.44 -34.43 -44.23
C PRO A 128 12.98 -34.80 -44.01
N GLY A 129 12.11 -33.80 -43.88
CA GLY A 129 10.67 -33.98 -44.04
C GLY A 129 9.82 -33.52 -42.86
N PHE A 130 9.71 -32.20 -42.68
CA PHE A 130 8.47 -31.59 -42.24
C PHE A 130 8.53 -30.07 -42.52
N ALA A 131 8.32 -29.70 -43.79
CA ALA A 131 8.16 -28.31 -44.18
C ALA A 131 6.68 -27.91 -44.03
N GLY A 132 6.23 -27.76 -42.79
CA GLY A 132 4.99 -27.05 -42.48
C GLY A 132 5.34 -25.61 -42.14
N ALA A 133 4.96 -24.65 -43.00
CA ALA A 133 5.13 -23.24 -42.70
C ALA A 133 4.43 -22.89 -41.37
N PRO A 134 5.07 -22.13 -40.46
CA PRO A 134 4.42 -21.72 -39.22
C PRO A 134 3.19 -20.88 -39.56
N PRO A 135 2.04 -21.10 -38.89
CA PRO A 135 0.85 -20.30 -39.11
C PRO A 135 1.14 -18.83 -38.81
N ALA A 136 0.68 -17.95 -39.69
CA ALA A 136 0.87 -16.52 -39.55
C ALA A 136 0.29 -16.03 -38.21
N PRO A 137 0.98 -15.11 -37.50
CA PRO A 137 0.45 -14.54 -36.28
C PRO A 137 -0.88 -13.83 -36.56
N PRO A 138 -1.86 -13.91 -35.64
CA PRO A 138 -3.13 -13.22 -35.81
C PRO A 138 -2.91 -11.70 -35.89
N PRO A 139 -3.72 -10.97 -36.69
CA PRO A 139 -3.63 -9.52 -36.79
C PRO A 139 -3.90 -8.85 -35.44
N PRO A 140 -3.26 -7.71 -35.14
CA PRO A 140 -3.53 -6.96 -33.92
C PRO A 140 -4.98 -6.47 -33.90
N PRO A 141 -5.60 -6.38 -32.70
CA PRO A 141 -6.96 -5.86 -32.57
C PRO A 141 -7.03 -4.39 -33.03
N PRO A 142 -8.19 -3.95 -33.57
CA PRO A 142 -8.38 -2.57 -33.97
C PRO A 142 -8.28 -1.65 -32.73
N ILE A 143 -7.48 -0.59 -32.86
CA ILE A 143 -7.39 0.47 -31.87
C ILE A 143 -8.72 1.21 -31.87
N ILE A 144 -9.53 1.01 -30.82
CA ILE A 144 -10.73 1.80 -30.57
C ILE A 144 -10.26 3.14 -30.01
N PRO A 145 -10.46 4.28 -30.70
CA PRO A 145 -10.17 5.59 -30.12
C PRO A 145 -11.10 5.80 -28.93
N THR A 146 -10.53 5.85 -27.74
CA THR A 146 -11.22 6.28 -26.52
C THR A 146 -11.69 7.71 -26.75
N ALA A 147 -12.98 7.90 -27.00
CA ALA A 147 -13.58 9.22 -27.02
C ALA A 147 -13.38 9.82 -25.63
N TRP A 148 -12.56 10.86 -25.56
CA TRP A 148 -12.44 11.72 -24.39
C TRP A 148 -13.78 12.43 -24.22
N THR A 149 -14.58 11.96 -23.28
CA THR A 149 -15.66 12.78 -22.73
C THR A 149 -15.01 13.81 -21.83
N ASP A 150 -14.75 14.99 -22.40
CA ASP A 150 -14.55 16.23 -21.65
C ASP A 150 -15.80 16.47 -20.78
N ALA A 151 -15.71 16.06 -19.52
CA ALA A 151 -16.61 16.45 -18.45
C ALA A 151 -15.85 17.36 -17.49
N THR A 152 -15.80 18.64 -17.82
CA THR A 152 -15.47 19.74 -16.90
C THR A 152 -16.66 20.70 -16.86
N PRO A 153 -16.84 21.51 -15.80
CA PRO A 153 -16.68 21.21 -14.38
C PRO A 153 -17.95 21.62 -13.61
N TRP A 154 -18.15 21.09 -12.41
CA TRP A 154 -19.16 21.60 -11.47
C TRP A 154 -18.95 23.09 -11.23
N SER A 155 -19.82 23.90 -11.84
CA SER A 155 -19.97 25.33 -11.60
C SER A 155 -21.32 25.54 -10.93
N ASP A 156 -21.46 25.04 -9.70
CA ASP A 156 -22.56 25.41 -8.80
C ASP A 156 -21.94 25.97 -7.52
N ALA A 157 -21.36 27.16 -7.66
CA ALA A 157 -21.20 28.09 -6.54
C ALA A 157 -22.60 28.65 -6.21
N ALA A 158 -23.41 27.82 -5.56
CA ALA A 158 -24.64 28.27 -4.94
C ALA A 158 -24.29 29.20 -3.78
N ALA A 159 -24.78 30.43 -3.91
CA ALA A 159 -24.84 31.45 -2.89
C ALA A 159 -25.35 30.87 -1.55
N TRP A 160 -24.51 30.93 -0.53
CA TRP A 160 -24.94 31.01 0.87
C TRP A 160 -24.43 32.34 1.40
N ASP A 161 -25.24 33.35 1.13
CA ASP A 161 -25.36 34.56 1.92
C ASP A 161 -25.96 34.14 3.27
N ASP A 162 -25.20 34.25 4.36
CA ASP A 162 -25.80 34.37 5.69
C ASP A 162 -24.90 35.18 6.60
N SER A 163 -25.29 36.46 6.68
CA SER A 163 -24.98 37.42 7.71
C SER A 163 -24.96 36.83 9.11
N ILE A 164 -23.76 36.75 9.73
CA ILE A 164 -23.65 36.66 11.19
C ILE A 164 -23.08 37.99 11.69
N GLN A 165 -23.98 38.90 12.07
CA GLN A 165 -23.67 40.04 12.92
C GLN A 165 -23.36 39.54 14.33
N TRP A 166 -22.13 39.72 14.79
CA TRP A 166 -21.81 39.69 16.22
C TRP A 166 -21.69 41.13 16.70
N SER A 167 -22.67 41.59 17.49
CA SER A 167 -22.51 42.73 18.39
C SER A 167 -22.08 42.21 19.74
N ILE A 168 -20.87 42.55 20.18
CA ILE A 168 -20.50 42.73 21.60
C ILE A 168 -19.60 43.96 21.65
#